data_AF-A0AAV3PVW8-F1
#
_entry.id   AF-A0AAV3PVW8-F1
#
_cell.length_a   1.000
_cell.length_b   1.000
_cell.length_c   1.000
_cell.angle_alpha   90.00
_cell.angle_beta   90.00
_cell.angle_gamma   90.00
#
_symmetry.space_group_name_H-M   'P 1'
#
loop_
_entity.id
_entity.type
_entity.pdbx_description
1 polymer ?
#
loop_
_entity_poly.entity_id
_entity_poly.type
_entity_poly.pdbx_seq_one_letter_code
_entity_poly.pdbx_strand_id
1 'polypeptide(L)'
;MGFGFATSYTAACLSACLAFERPKMSSFELQFQPQIGRNKSLQLQCIRKTLGTSGHKGAVVSSESWDKTILDSDVPVLVEFYASWCGPCRMVHRVIDEIATEYSGKLKCFLLDADNDSQVAENYDIKAVPVVLLFKNGQKRESVVGTMPKDFYVAAINRLLSS
;
A
#
# COMPACT_ATOMS: atom_id res chain seq x y z
N MET A 1 9.07 52.83 -50.34
CA MET A 1 9.56 51.78 -51.27
C MET A 1 10.70 51.06 -50.54
N GLY A 2 10.56 49.84 -50.03
CA GLY A 2 10.19 48.63 -50.76
C GLY A 2 11.48 47.85 -51.05
N PHE A 3 12.01 47.15 -50.05
CA PHE A 3 13.10 46.17 -50.22
C PHE A 3 12.69 44.87 -49.53
N GLY A 4 12.17 43.95 -50.34
CA GLY A 4 11.97 42.56 -49.98
C GLY A 4 12.99 41.72 -50.70
N PHE A 5 13.75 40.93 -49.95
CA PHE A 5 14.56 39.75 -50.30
C PHE A 5 14.92 39.15 -48.92
N ALA A 6 14.79 37.87 -48.59
CA ALA A 6 14.80 36.66 -49.37
C ALA A 6 14.02 35.56 -48.64
N THR A 7 13.17 34.84 -49.37
CA THR A 7 12.66 33.53 -48.96
C THR A 7 13.41 32.46 -49.73
N SER A 8 14.34 31.78 -49.08
CA SER A 8 14.77 30.43 -49.44
C SER A 8 15.67 29.90 -48.33
N TYR A 9 15.28 28.79 -47.71
CA TYR A 9 16.15 27.62 -47.50
C TYR A 9 15.27 26.48 -46.99
N THR A 10 14.97 25.59 -47.92
CA THR A 10 14.42 24.25 -47.72
C THR A 10 15.52 23.31 -47.23
N ALA A 11 15.30 22.63 -46.11
CA ALA A 11 15.91 21.34 -45.73
C ALA A 11 14.99 20.74 -44.64
N ALA A 12 14.10 19.79 -44.90
CA ALA A 12 14.32 18.39 -45.28
C ALA A 12 15.07 17.58 -44.20
N CYS A 13 14.30 16.95 -43.30
CA CYS A 13 14.55 15.62 -42.72
C CYS A 13 13.21 15.17 -42.07
N LEU A 14 12.43 14.30 -42.72
CA LEU A 14 12.32 12.86 -42.43
C LEU A 14 12.10 12.57 -40.92
N SER A 15 11.15 11.77 -40.46
CA SER A 15 10.21 10.83 -41.08
C SER A 15 9.28 10.33 -39.95
N ALA A 16 8.07 9.89 -40.32
CA ALA A 16 7.24 8.93 -39.59
C ALA A 16 6.77 9.26 -38.14
N CYS A 17 5.51 9.67 -38.00
CA CYS A 17 4.66 9.12 -36.94
C CYS A 17 3.25 8.93 -37.50
N LEU A 18 3.08 7.78 -38.16
CA LEU A 18 1.81 7.29 -38.65
C LEU A 18 0.85 7.02 -37.49
N ALA A 19 -0.40 7.29 -37.76
CA ALA A 19 -1.57 6.87 -37.00
C ALA A 19 -1.48 5.38 -36.62
N PHE A 20 -1.79 5.05 -35.36
CA PHE A 20 -2.36 3.74 -35.00
C PHE A 20 -3.12 3.83 -33.65
N GLU A 21 -4.43 4.00 -33.81
CA GLU A 21 -5.52 3.33 -33.08
C GLU A 21 -5.44 3.13 -31.55
N ARG A 22 -6.39 3.79 -30.87
CA ARG A 22 -6.86 3.46 -29.52
C ARG A 22 -7.38 2.01 -29.52
N PRO A 23 -6.90 1.11 -28.63
CA PRO A 23 -7.46 -0.23 -28.57
C PRO A 23 -8.91 -0.16 -28.10
N LYS A 24 -9.75 -0.63 -29.01
CA LYS A 24 -11.19 -0.80 -28.92
C LYS A 24 -11.50 -1.86 -27.85
N MET A 25 -12.43 -1.52 -26.97
CA MET A 25 -13.25 -2.47 -26.23
C MET A 25 -13.73 -3.59 -27.16
N SER A 26 -13.32 -4.83 -26.87
CA SER A 26 -13.99 -6.04 -27.33
C SER A 26 -14.31 -6.80 -26.04
N SER A 27 -15.56 -6.75 -25.58
CA SER A 27 -16.60 -7.69 -26.01
C SER A 27 -16.09 -9.12 -25.93
N PHE A 28 -16.24 -9.72 -24.75
CA PHE A 28 -16.27 -11.16 -24.60
C PHE A 28 -17.61 -11.50 -23.94
N GLU A 29 -18.32 -12.36 -24.65
CA GLU A 29 -19.75 -12.59 -24.58
C GLU A 29 -20.23 -13.05 -23.20
N LEU A 30 -21.29 -12.39 -22.74
CA LEU A 30 -22.26 -12.97 -21.83
C LEU A 30 -23.00 -14.10 -22.56
N GLN A 31 -22.56 -15.33 -22.37
CA GLN A 31 -23.41 -16.50 -22.62
C GLN A 31 -24.47 -16.56 -21.51
N PHE A 32 -25.57 -15.84 -21.73
CA PHE A 32 -26.81 -16.00 -20.98
C PHE A 32 -27.60 -17.15 -21.63
N GLN A 33 -27.50 -18.35 -21.06
CA GLN A 33 -28.51 -19.39 -21.35
C GLN A 33 -29.75 -19.12 -20.49
N PRO A 34 -30.96 -19.07 -21.08
CA PRO A 34 -32.19 -18.75 -20.37
C PRO A 34 -32.77 -20.03 -19.80
N GLN A 35 -33.21 -20.06 -18.53
CA GLN A 35 -34.27 -20.98 -18.11
C GLN A 35 -35.15 -20.35 -17.02
N ILE A 36 -36.35 -19.97 -17.45
CA ILE A 36 -37.64 -20.32 -16.85
C ILE A 36 -37.85 -19.99 -15.36
N GLY A 37 -38.83 -19.11 -15.13
CA GLY A 37 -39.12 -18.53 -13.84
C GLY A 37 -39.67 -19.49 -12.79
N ARG A 38 -39.56 -19.05 -11.55
CA ARG A 38 -40.53 -19.38 -10.50
C ARG A 38 -40.56 -18.23 -9.50
N ASN A 39 -41.66 -17.48 -9.53
CA ASN A 39 -42.12 -16.73 -8.37
C ASN A 39 -42.15 -17.71 -7.18
N LYS A 40 -41.42 -17.35 -6.14
CA LYS A 40 -41.82 -17.53 -4.74
C LYS A 40 -40.93 -16.61 -3.93
N SER A 41 -41.60 -15.69 -3.23
CA SER A 41 -41.16 -15.05 -2.01
C SER A 41 -40.15 -15.92 -1.25
N LEU A 42 -38.87 -15.69 -1.52
CA LEU A 42 -37.77 -16.16 -0.71
C LEU A 42 -37.15 -14.88 -0.19
N GLN A 43 -37.72 -14.46 0.94
CA GLN A 43 -37.05 -13.78 2.02
C GLN A 43 -35.58 -13.54 1.69
N LEU A 44 -35.27 -12.29 1.32
CA LEU A 44 -33.92 -11.76 1.34
C LEU A 44 -33.39 -11.94 2.77
N GLN A 45 -32.93 -13.14 3.07
CA GLN A 45 -31.80 -13.30 3.95
C GLN A 45 -30.61 -12.85 3.11
N CYS A 46 -30.53 -11.53 2.92
CA CYS A 46 -29.24 -10.87 3.03
C CYS A 46 -28.77 -11.30 4.40
N ILE A 47 -28.06 -12.43 4.46
CA ILE A 47 -27.31 -12.81 5.63
C ILE A 47 -26.50 -11.55 5.89
N ARG A 48 -26.91 -10.83 6.93
CA ARG A 48 -26.07 -9.97 7.72
C ARG A 48 -24.89 -10.87 8.08
N LYS A 49 -23.93 -11.00 7.17
CA LYS A 49 -22.55 -11.23 7.57
C LYS A 49 -22.30 -9.97 8.38
N THR A 50 -22.44 -10.18 9.68
CA THR A 50 -21.86 -9.44 10.79
C THR A 50 -20.85 -8.45 10.24
N LEU A 51 -21.06 -7.17 10.52
CA LEU A 51 -20.07 -6.10 10.36
C LEU A 51 -18.70 -6.66 10.74
N GLY A 52 -17.96 -7.12 9.74
CA GLY A 52 -16.57 -7.48 9.89
C GLY A 52 -15.88 -6.16 10.01
N THR A 53 -15.38 -5.86 11.21
CA THR A 53 -14.24 -4.96 11.29
C THR A 53 -13.25 -5.47 10.24
N SER A 54 -12.90 -4.65 9.25
CA SER A 54 -11.68 -4.84 8.48
C SER A 54 -10.54 -4.71 9.49
N GLY A 55 -10.33 -5.76 10.27
CA GLY A 55 -9.44 -5.78 11.41
C GLY A 55 -8.04 -5.98 10.91
N HIS A 56 -7.25 -4.93 10.98
CA HIS A 56 -5.80 -5.04 10.87
C HIS A 56 -5.31 -5.99 11.96
N LYS A 57 -4.46 -6.95 11.58
CA LYS A 57 -3.93 -8.00 12.46
C LYS A 57 -2.79 -7.49 13.33
N GLY A 58 -2.08 -6.46 12.86
CA GLY A 58 -1.14 -5.75 13.71
C GLY A 58 -1.87 -5.03 14.85
N ALA A 59 -1.26 -5.02 16.03
CA ALA A 59 -1.84 -4.33 17.17
C ALA A 59 -1.55 -2.83 17.08
N VAL A 60 -2.54 -1.99 17.38
CA VAL A 60 -2.35 -0.54 17.44
C VAL A 60 -1.62 -0.19 18.73
N VAL A 61 -0.57 0.63 18.63
CA VAL A 61 0.22 1.12 19.76
C VAL A 61 0.12 2.64 19.86
N SER A 62 0.24 3.14 21.09
CA SER A 62 0.34 4.56 21.40
C SER A 62 1.72 4.90 21.96
N SER A 63 2.02 6.19 22.00
CA SER A 63 3.20 6.79 22.64
C SER A 63 3.49 6.26 24.04
N GLU A 64 2.47 6.10 24.90
CA GLU A 64 2.64 5.59 26.28
C GLU A 64 3.15 4.15 26.34
N SER A 65 2.80 3.34 25.33
CA SER A 65 3.17 1.93 25.24
C SER A 65 4.45 1.70 24.41
N TRP A 66 4.99 2.75 23.79
CA TRP A 66 6.05 2.65 22.79
C TRP A 66 7.31 1.99 23.33
N ASP A 67 7.86 2.50 24.43
CA ASP A 67 9.13 2.03 24.98
C ASP A 67 9.05 0.55 25.36
N LYS A 68 8.01 0.18 26.12
CA LYS A 68 7.82 -1.20 26.60
C LYS A 68 7.54 -2.21 25.48
N THR A 69 6.83 -1.78 24.43
CA THR A 69 6.36 -2.71 23.39
C THR A 69 7.35 -2.85 22.26
N ILE A 70 7.98 -1.74 21.87
CA ILE A 70 8.86 -1.64 20.70
C ILE A 70 10.33 -1.70 21.12
N LEU A 71 10.73 -0.91 22.12
CA LEU A 71 12.15 -0.80 22.49
C LEU A 71 12.61 -1.99 23.33
N ASP A 72 11.79 -2.40 24.30
CA ASP A 72 12.08 -3.52 25.21
C ASP A 72 11.66 -4.90 24.65
N SER A 73 11.38 -4.99 23.35
CA SER A 73 10.95 -6.26 22.74
C SER A 73 12.11 -7.24 22.55
N ASP A 74 11.95 -8.46 23.05
CA ASP A 74 12.90 -9.57 22.85
C ASP A 74 12.96 -10.07 21.40
N VAL A 75 11.89 -9.84 20.63
CA VAL A 75 11.78 -10.24 19.23
C VAL A 75 11.84 -9.00 18.34
N PRO A 76 12.33 -9.13 17.11
CA PRO A 76 12.19 -8.11 16.08
C PRO A 76 10.78 -7.53 15.99
N VAL A 77 10.71 -6.23 15.76
CA VAL A 77 9.45 -5.50 15.69
C VAL A 77 9.37 -4.73 14.37
N LEU A 78 8.22 -4.80 13.72
CA LEU A 78 7.85 -3.99 12.57
C LEU A 78 6.73 -3.04 12.99
N VAL A 79 6.90 -1.75 12.72
CA VAL A 79 5.90 -0.72 13.02
C VAL A 79 5.51 0.00 11.74
N GLU A 80 4.23 -0.03 11.41
CA GLU A 80 3.65 0.77 10.33
C GLU A 80 3.09 2.10 10.87
N PHE A 81 3.61 3.20 10.35
CA PHE A 81 3.10 4.55 10.57
C PHE A 81 2.06 4.86 9.50
N TYR A 82 0.83 5.11 9.92
CA TYR A 82 -0.31 5.37 9.04
C TYR A 82 -1.10 6.59 9.51
N ALA A 83 -2.11 6.97 8.72
CA ALA A 83 -3.13 7.93 9.13
C ALA A 83 -4.49 7.51 8.56
N SER A 84 -5.57 7.87 9.25
CA SER A 84 -6.94 7.48 8.86
C SER A 84 -7.36 7.97 7.45
N TRP A 85 -6.84 9.11 7.02
CA TRP A 85 -7.08 9.71 5.70
C TRP A 85 -6.18 9.17 4.60
N CYS A 86 -5.19 8.34 4.94
CA CYS A 86 -4.20 7.83 4.00
C CYS A 86 -4.78 6.65 3.16
N GLY A 87 -5.21 6.96 1.94
CA GLY A 87 -5.69 5.96 0.98
C GLY A 87 -4.68 4.83 0.70
N PRO A 88 -3.41 5.14 0.35
CA PRO A 88 -2.39 4.13 0.07
C PRO A 88 -2.03 3.21 1.26
N CYS A 89 -2.20 3.70 2.51
CA CYS A 89 -1.91 2.92 3.71
C CYS A 89 -2.78 1.65 3.80
N ARG A 90 -4.00 1.67 3.24
CA ARG A 90 -4.87 0.48 3.18
C ARG A 90 -4.25 -0.70 2.42
N MET A 91 -3.37 -0.45 1.45
CA MET A 91 -2.65 -1.51 0.75
C MET A 91 -1.52 -2.07 1.61
N VAL A 92 -0.76 -1.18 2.26
CA VAL A 92 0.35 -1.56 3.15
C VAL A 92 -0.17 -2.38 4.32
N HIS A 93 -1.28 -1.97 4.95
CA HIS A 93 -1.94 -2.76 6.01
C HIS A 93 -2.18 -4.22 5.61
N ARG A 94 -2.68 -4.48 4.39
CA ARG A 94 -2.92 -5.86 3.93
C ARG A 94 -1.63 -6.66 3.81
N VAL A 95 -0.57 -6.02 3.29
CA VAL A 95 0.76 -6.63 3.17
C VAL A 95 1.34 -6.92 4.56
N ILE A 96 1.21 -5.99 5.51
CA ILE A 96 1.68 -6.17 6.88
C ILE A 96 0.88 -7.27 7.60
N ASP A 97 -0.43 -7.38 7.37
CA ASP A 97 -1.28 -8.44 7.95
C ASP A 97 -0.89 -9.84 7.47
N GLU A 98 -0.54 -9.96 6.18
CA GLU A 98 0.02 -11.20 5.63
C GLU A 98 1.36 -11.54 6.28
N ILE A 99 2.28 -10.58 6.36
CA ILE A 99 3.59 -10.75 7.00
C ILE A 99 3.44 -11.12 8.48
N ALA A 100 2.53 -10.47 9.21
CA ALA A 100 2.23 -10.77 10.60
C ALA A 100 1.71 -12.21 10.81
N THR A 101 1.16 -12.81 9.77
CA THR A 101 0.71 -14.21 9.78
C THR A 101 1.87 -15.16 9.48
N GLU A 102 2.65 -14.87 8.44
CA GLU A 102 3.79 -15.72 8.03
C GLU A 102 4.92 -15.73 9.06
N TYR A 103 5.18 -14.59 9.70
CA TYR A 103 6.27 -14.41 10.66
C TYR A 103 5.80 -14.45 12.12
N SER A 104 4.60 -15.00 12.37
CA SER A 104 4.06 -15.14 13.72
C SER A 104 5.06 -15.86 14.65
N GLY A 105 5.36 -15.24 15.78
CA GLY A 105 6.34 -15.73 16.77
C GLY A 105 7.80 -15.37 16.47
N LYS A 106 8.15 -14.95 15.24
CA LYS A 106 9.50 -14.48 14.88
C LYS A 106 9.60 -12.96 14.81
N LEU A 107 8.49 -12.29 14.45
CA LEU A 107 8.37 -10.85 14.30
C LEU A 107 7.04 -10.42 14.94
N LYS A 108 7.04 -9.28 15.63
CA LYS A 108 5.80 -8.60 16.05
C LYS A 108 5.50 -7.44 15.11
N CYS A 109 4.25 -7.30 14.69
CA CYS A 109 3.80 -6.20 13.84
C CYS A 109 2.86 -5.28 14.62
N PHE A 110 3.11 -3.98 14.56
CA PHE A 110 2.29 -2.95 15.17
C PHE A 110 1.93 -1.85 14.17
N LEU A 111 0.86 -1.14 14.48
CA LEU A 111 0.43 0.04 13.75
C LEU A 111 0.46 1.24 14.71
N LEU A 112 0.91 2.39 14.21
CA LEU A 112 0.88 3.64 14.93
C LEU A 112 0.26 4.72 14.04
N ASP A 113 -0.74 5.43 14.58
CA ASP A 113 -1.35 6.57 13.90
C ASP A 113 -0.45 7.80 14.08
N ALA A 114 0.14 8.26 13.00
CA ALA A 114 1.09 9.38 13.01
C ALA A 114 0.44 10.73 13.38
N ASP A 115 -0.88 10.88 13.19
CA ASP A 115 -1.59 12.09 13.58
C ASP A 115 -1.90 12.10 15.08
N ASN A 116 -2.25 10.93 15.63
CA ASN A 116 -2.57 10.80 17.05
C ASN A 116 -1.30 10.84 17.93
N ASP A 117 -0.23 10.20 17.47
CA ASP A 117 1.03 10.06 18.19
C ASP A 117 2.17 10.82 17.48
N SER A 118 1.92 12.10 17.18
CA SER A 118 2.83 12.95 16.38
C SER A 118 4.22 13.09 16.99
N GLN A 119 4.35 13.09 18.31
CA GLN A 119 5.65 13.15 19.00
C GLN A 119 6.53 11.94 18.64
N VAL A 120 5.94 10.74 18.54
CA VAL A 120 6.68 9.53 18.15
C VAL A 120 7.07 9.61 16.66
N ALA A 121 6.15 10.07 15.81
CA ALA A 121 6.41 10.27 14.40
C ALA A 121 7.57 11.27 14.17
N GLU A 122 7.59 12.40 14.88
CA GLU A 122 8.65 13.40 14.84
C GLU A 122 10.01 12.84 15.29
N ASN A 123 10.04 12.05 16.37
CA ASN A 123 11.27 11.43 16.89
C ASN A 123 11.96 10.50 15.87
N TYR A 124 11.21 9.93 14.93
CA TYR A 124 11.74 9.07 13.87
C TYR A 124 11.76 9.73 12.48
N ASP A 125 11.63 11.06 12.42
CA ASP A 125 11.64 11.85 11.19
C ASP A 125 10.53 11.47 10.18
N ILE A 126 9.37 11.02 10.66
CA ILE A 126 8.24 10.62 9.83
C ILE A 126 7.45 11.87 9.39
N LYS A 127 7.69 12.33 8.17
CA LYS A 127 7.06 13.53 7.58
C LYS A 127 5.89 13.21 6.64
N ALA A 128 5.77 11.96 6.23
CA ALA A 128 4.73 11.46 5.34
C ALA A 128 4.47 10.00 5.65
N VAL A 129 3.25 9.55 5.37
CA VAL A 129 2.81 8.16 5.53
C VAL A 129 2.39 7.59 4.16
N PRO A 130 2.47 6.26 3.94
CA PRO A 130 2.90 5.22 4.88
C PRO A 130 4.43 5.13 5.02
N VAL A 131 4.90 4.84 6.23
CA VAL A 131 6.30 4.46 6.50
C VAL A 131 6.31 3.25 7.41
N VAL A 132 7.17 2.29 7.13
CA VAL A 132 7.37 1.11 7.96
C VAL A 132 8.78 1.12 8.53
N LEU A 133 8.89 1.04 9.86
CA LEU A 133 10.16 0.96 10.57
C LEU A 133 10.38 -0.44 11.13
N LEU A 134 11.61 -0.92 11.07
CA LEU A 134 12.00 -2.20 11.64
C LEU A 134 12.98 -1.99 12.79
N PHE A 135 12.68 -2.61 13.92
CA PHE A 135 13.43 -2.54 15.16
C PHE A 135 13.97 -3.91 15.55
N LYS A 136 15.18 -3.92 16.11
CA LYS A 136 15.80 -5.10 16.72
C LYS A 136 16.64 -4.67 17.91
N ASN A 137 16.39 -5.26 19.08
CA ASN A 137 17.07 -4.93 20.34
C ASN A 137 16.97 -3.42 20.66
N GLY A 138 15.76 -2.86 20.55
CA GLY A 138 15.50 -1.44 20.81
C GLY A 138 16.10 -0.45 19.82
N GLN A 139 16.75 -0.91 18.75
CA GLN A 139 17.37 -0.03 17.75
C GLN A 139 16.64 -0.11 16.41
N LYS A 140 16.40 1.06 15.79
CA LYS A 140 15.94 1.16 14.40
C LYS A 140 17.02 0.60 13.48
N ARG A 141 16.71 -0.44 12.72
CA ARG A 141 17.63 -1.09 11.78
C ARG A 141 17.39 -0.68 10.35
N GLU A 142 16.12 -0.59 9.96
CA GLU A 142 15.74 -0.32 8.58
C GLU A 142 14.43 0.47 8.53
N SER A 143 14.23 1.24 7.46
CA SER A 143 13.03 2.02 7.19
C SER A 143 12.60 1.87 5.74
N VAL A 144 11.32 1.62 5.51
CA VAL A 144 10.70 1.52 4.19
C VAL A 144 9.70 2.66 4.06
N VAL A 145 9.95 3.57 3.13
CA VAL A 145 9.10 4.75 2.91
C VAL A 145 8.21 4.52 1.70
N GLY A 146 6.91 4.78 1.86
CA GLY A 146 5.90 4.66 0.81
C GLY A 146 5.31 3.26 0.69
N THR A 147 4.53 3.07 -0.38
CA THR A 147 3.85 1.81 -0.68
C THR A 147 4.77 0.92 -1.52
N MET A 148 5.21 -0.19 -0.95
CA MET A 148 6.09 -1.16 -1.61
C MET A 148 5.37 -2.52 -1.77
N PRO A 149 5.81 -3.37 -2.73
CA PRO A 149 5.34 -4.75 -2.79
C PRO A 149 5.86 -5.57 -1.60
N LYS A 150 5.16 -6.66 -1.28
CA LYS A 150 5.47 -7.57 -0.15
C LYS A 150 6.94 -8.01 -0.10
N ASP A 151 7.50 -8.34 -1.25
CA ASP A 151 8.88 -8.83 -1.38
C ASP A 151 9.90 -7.85 -0.81
N PHE A 152 9.62 -6.54 -0.88
CA PHE A 152 10.52 -5.53 -0.34
C PHE A 152 10.59 -5.59 1.19
N TYR A 153 9.44 -5.72 1.85
CA TYR A 153 9.36 -5.87 3.30
C TYR A 153 9.97 -7.21 3.75
N VAL A 154 9.69 -8.29 3.03
CA VAL A 154 10.26 -9.62 3.30
C VAL A 154 11.79 -9.59 3.20
N ALA A 155 12.34 -8.93 2.18
CA ALA A 155 13.78 -8.77 2.05
C ALA A 155 14.40 -7.99 3.22
N ALA A 156 13.76 -6.91 3.67
CA ALA A 156 14.18 -6.13 4.85
C ALA A 156 14.13 -6.97 6.14
N ILE A 157 13.04 -7.71 6.35
CA ILE A 157 12.88 -8.61 7.51
C ILE A 157 13.97 -9.68 7.49
N ASN A 158 14.23 -10.30 6.35
CA ASN A 158 15.24 -11.35 6.24
C ASN A 158 16.65 -10.82 6.56
N ARG A 159 17.02 -9.62 6.09
CA ARG A 159 18.29 -8.95 6.47
C ARG A 159 18.40 -8.74 7.97
N LEU A 160 17.30 -8.31 8.60
CA LEU A 160 17.25 -8.07 10.03
C LEU A 160 17.34 -9.36 10.85
N LEU A 161 16.74 -10.44 10.38
CA LEU A 161 16.80 -11.76 11.02
C LEU A 161 18.18 -12.42 10.90
N SER A 162 18.91 -12.17 9.81
CA SER A 162 20.25 -12.72 9.59
C SER A 162 21.38 -11.94 10.28
N SER A 163 21.12 -10.71 10.73
CA SER A 163 22.09 -9.84 11.41
C SER A 163 22.21 -10.14 12.89
#